data_AF-A0A973BQV2-F1
#
_entry.id   AF-A0A973BQV2-F1
#
_cell.length_a   1.000
_cell.length_b   1.000
_cell.length_c   1.000
_cell.angle_alpha   90.00
_cell.angle_beta   90.00
_cell.angle_gamma   90.00
#
_symmetry.space_group_name_H-M   'P 1'
#
loop_
_entity.id
_entity.type
_entity.pdbx_description
1 polymer ?
#
loop_
_entity_poly.entity_id
_entity_poly.type
_entity_poly.pdbx_seq_one_letter_code
_entity_poly.pdbx_strand_id
1 'polypeptide(L)'
;MRILFIIFLFSCFSHQSLATEDNNQIQKLDVLINAANNYKGFNGAMLVGSTKGNEVVYYNRIGFADKEHKIPLTDKHLFSAGSIGKEFSTLAIM
;
A
#
# COMPACT_ATOMS: atom_id res chain seq x y z
N MET A 1 -9.13 43.88 -24.02
CA MET A 1 -9.24 43.22 -22.69
C MET A 1 -9.81 41.80 -22.74
N ARG A 2 -10.73 41.45 -23.66
CA ARG A 2 -11.29 40.07 -23.77
C ARG A 2 -10.27 39.00 -24.21
N ILE A 3 -9.34 39.33 -25.12
CA ILE A 3 -8.30 38.39 -25.61
C ILE A 3 -7.30 38.01 -24.50
N LEU A 4 -6.94 38.96 -23.63
CA LEU A 4 -5.97 38.75 -22.56
C LEU A 4 -6.53 37.83 -21.46
N PHE A 5 -7.85 37.90 -21.25
CA PHE A 5 -8.57 37.04 -20.31
C PHE A 5 -8.64 35.57 -20.79
N ILE A 6 -8.75 35.35 -22.11
CA ILE A 6 -8.77 34.01 -22.70
C ILE A 6 -7.39 33.34 -22.62
N ILE A 7 -6.31 34.10 -22.83
CA ILE A 7 -4.93 33.58 -22.68
C ILE A 7 -4.64 33.19 -21.23
N PHE A 8 -5.14 33.97 -20.26
CA PHE A 8 -5.01 33.66 -18.83
C PHE A 8 -5.81 32.41 -18.40
N LEU A 9 -6.97 32.16 -19.00
CA LEU A 9 -7.76 30.93 -18.78
C LEU A 9 -7.09 29.69 -19.38
N PHE A 10 -6.39 29.84 -20.52
CA PHE A 10 -5.71 28.73 -21.20
C PHE A 10 -4.42 28.29 -20.47
N SER A 11 -3.70 29.22 -19.85
CA SER A 11 -2.50 28.89 -19.07
C SER A 11 -2.84 28.15 -17.77
N CYS A 12 -3.99 28.43 -17.15
CA CYS A 12 -4.43 27.78 -15.92
C CYS A 12 -4.79 26.29 -16.12
N PHE A 13 -5.31 25.92 -17.30
CA PHE A 13 -5.68 24.55 -17.64
C PHE A 13 -4.45 23.63 -17.86
N SER A 14 -3.30 24.20 -18.17
CA SER A 14 -2.09 23.47 -18.58
C SER A 14 -1.28 22.92 -17.38
N HIS A 15 -1.62 23.28 -16.15
CA HIS A 15 -0.85 22.94 -14.94
C HIS A 15 -1.31 21.67 -14.20
N GLN A 16 -2.31 20.94 -14.71
CA GLN A 16 -2.69 19.63 -14.15
C GLN A 16 -1.98 18.48 -14.87
N SER A 17 -0.69 18.26 -14.57
CA SER A 17 -0.05 16.97 -14.82
C SER A 17 1.23 16.83 -14.02
N LEU A 18 1.10 16.50 -12.73
CA LEU A 18 2.24 16.12 -11.91
C LEU A 18 1.79 15.19 -10.76
N ALA A 19 1.32 13.97 -11.07
CA ALA A 19 1.01 12.96 -10.04
C ALA A 19 0.80 11.52 -10.59
N THR A 20 1.51 11.07 -11.64
CA THR A 20 1.18 9.79 -12.32
C THR A 20 2.17 8.64 -12.14
N GLU A 21 3.40 8.86 -11.66
CA GLU A 21 4.41 7.79 -11.51
C GLU A 21 4.11 6.86 -10.31
N ASP A 22 3.87 7.43 -9.12
CA ASP A 22 3.66 6.63 -7.89
C ASP A 22 2.39 5.77 -7.93
N ASN A 23 1.31 6.32 -8.50
CA ASN A 23 0.03 5.62 -8.60
C ASN A 23 0.15 4.36 -9.49
N ASN A 24 1.00 4.39 -10.52
CA ASN A 24 1.23 3.25 -11.40
C ASN A 24 1.93 2.09 -10.66
N GLN A 25 2.91 2.40 -9.80
CA GLN A 25 3.65 1.38 -9.05
C GLN A 25 2.77 0.71 -7.98
N ILE A 26 1.98 1.51 -7.26
CA ILE A 26 1.02 0.99 -6.26
C ILE A 26 0.00 0.05 -6.92
N GLN A 27 -0.56 0.45 -8.07
CA GLN A 27 -1.50 -0.40 -8.81
C GLN A 27 -0.87 -1.71 -9.28
N LYS A 28 0.38 -1.67 -9.76
CA LYS A 28 1.11 -2.90 -10.12
C LYS A 28 1.31 -3.82 -8.91
N LEU A 29 1.61 -3.25 -7.75
CA LEU A 29 1.78 -4.00 -6.51
C LEU A 29 0.46 -4.68 -6.10
N ASP A 30 -0.67 -3.98 -6.20
CA ASP A 30 -2.00 -4.56 -5.93
C ASP A 30 -2.32 -5.72 -6.88
N VAL A 31 -2.04 -5.58 -8.18
CA VAL A 31 -2.24 -6.66 -9.16
C VAL A 31 -1.41 -7.89 -8.78
N LEU A 32 -0.13 -7.70 -8.46
CA LEU A 32 0.78 -8.79 -8.09
C LEU A 32 0.34 -9.50 -6.81
N ILE A 33 -0.04 -8.76 -5.78
CA ILE A 33 -0.45 -9.32 -4.49
C ILE A 33 -1.75 -10.10 -4.63
N ASN A 34 -2.73 -9.57 -5.35
CA ASN A 34 -3.97 -10.27 -5.62
C ASN A 34 -3.73 -11.55 -6.44
N ALA A 35 -2.88 -11.50 -7.46
CA ALA A 35 -2.50 -12.68 -8.24
C ALA A 35 -1.79 -13.74 -7.37
N ALA A 36 -0.85 -13.33 -6.51
CA ALA A 36 -0.14 -14.22 -5.61
C ALA A 36 -1.09 -14.88 -4.60
N ASN A 37 -2.04 -14.12 -4.05
CA ASN A 37 -3.06 -14.64 -3.14
C ASN A 37 -3.92 -15.71 -3.80
N ASN A 38 -4.38 -15.45 -5.03
CA ASN A 38 -5.20 -16.37 -5.80
C ASN A 38 -4.41 -17.64 -6.19
N TYR A 39 -3.11 -17.52 -6.48
CA TYR A 39 -2.27 -18.64 -6.89
C TYR A 39 -1.84 -19.55 -5.74
N LYS A 40 -1.37 -18.99 -4.62
CA LYS A 40 -0.88 -19.76 -3.46
C LYS A 40 -1.98 -20.10 -2.45
N GLY A 41 -3.08 -19.35 -2.44
CA GLY A 41 -4.21 -19.60 -1.54
C GLY A 41 -3.92 -19.31 -0.07
N PHE A 42 -3.11 -18.28 0.23
CA PHE A 42 -2.89 -17.84 1.62
C PHE A 42 -4.23 -17.53 2.30
N ASN A 43 -4.32 -17.77 3.61
CA ASN A 43 -5.53 -17.43 4.36
C ASN A 43 -5.76 -15.92 4.33
N GLY A 44 -4.73 -15.15 4.68
CA GLY A 44 -4.68 -13.71 4.53
C GLY A 44 -3.27 -13.17 4.73
N ALA A 45 -3.03 -11.95 4.28
CA ALA A 45 -1.75 -11.26 4.42
C ALA A 45 -1.94 -9.75 4.53
N MET A 46 -1.01 -9.11 5.23
CA MET A 46 -0.94 -7.66 5.37
C MET A 46 0.43 -7.20 4.86
N LEU A 47 0.43 -6.18 3.99
CA LEU A 47 1.62 -5.67 3.34
C LEU A 47 1.74 -4.17 3.62
N VAL A 48 2.91 -3.77 4.09
CA VAL A 48 3.25 -2.40 4.40
C VAL A 48 4.55 -2.07 3.68
N GLY A 49 4.54 -1.00 2.89
CA GLY A 49 5.71 -0.49 2.19
C GLY A 49 6.01 0.94 2.64
N SER A 50 7.26 1.23 2.94
CA SER A 50 7.71 2.55 3.38
C SER A 50 8.92 3.02 2.58
N THR A 51 9.06 4.35 2.46
CA THR A 51 10.25 4.96 1.86
C THR A 51 11.42 4.97 2.84
N LYS A 52 12.62 5.28 2.32
CA LYS A 52 13.77 5.67 3.13
C LYS A 52 13.44 7.01 3.81
N GLY A 53 12.89 6.95 5.00
CA GLY A 53 12.28 8.10 5.69
C GLY A 53 11.07 7.75 6.55
N ASN A 54 10.65 6.47 6.56
CA ASN A 54 9.54 5.93 7.34
C ASN A 54 8.15 6.46 6.94
N GLU A 55 8.03 7.12 5.79
CA GLU A 55 6.73 7.43 5.22
C GLU A 55 6.13 6.15 4.64
N VAL A 56 4.92 5.78 5.10
CA VAL A 56 4.18 4.64 4.57
C VAL A 56 3.56 5.05 3.24
N VAL A 57 4.02 4.44 2.16
CA VAL A 57 3.56 4.70 0.79
C VAL A 57 2.68 3.58 0.24
N TYR A 58 2.64 2.43 0.93
CA TYR A 58 1.80 1.31 0.57
C TYR A 58 1.25 0.60 1.80
N TYR A 59 -0.05 0.34 1.80
CA TYR A 59 -0.72 -0.36 2.89
C TYR A 59 -1.90 -1.16 2.33
N ASN A 60 -1.79 -2.48 2.35
CA ASN A 60 -2.85 -3.36 1.85
C ASN A 60 -3.02 -4.61 2.71
N ARG A 61 -4.22 -5.18 2.68
CA ARG A 61 -4.61 -6.40 3.35
C ARG A 61 -5.47 -7.24 2.43
N ILE A 62 -5.23 -8.54 2.42
CA ILE A 62 -5.91 -9.50 1.57
C ILE A 62 -6.33 -10.72 2.37
N GLY A 63 -7.47 -11.32 2.00
CA GLY A 63 -7.96 -12.56 2.60
C GLY A 63 -8.59 -12.41 3.99
N PHE A 64 -8.42 -13.44 4.80
CA PHE A 64 -9.12 -13.71 6.05
C PHE A 64 -8.14 -13.89 7.20
N ALA A 65 -8.51 -13.40 8.38
CA ALA A 65 -7.86 -13.77 9.62
C ALA A 65 -8.20 -15.22 10.00
N ASP A 66 -9.43 -15.63 9.70
CA ASP A 66 -9.91 -17.00 9.80
C ASP A 66 -10.69 -17.36 8.55
N LYS A 67 -10.10 -18.24 7.73
CA LYS A 67 -10.69 -18.64 6.44
C LYS A 67 -11.89 -19.59 6.62
N GLU A 68 -11.89 -20.42 7.66
CA GLU A 68 -12.95 -21.38 7.93
C GLU A 68 -14.23 -20.65 8.36
N HIS A 69 -14.08 -19.70 9.30
CA HIS A 69 -15.18 -18.87 9.79
C HIS A 69 -15.45 -17.63 8.93
N LYS A 70 -14.72 -17.45 7.82
CA LYS A 70 -14.81 -16.30 6.89
C LYS A 70 -14.63 -14.94 7.59
N ILE A 71 -13.79 -14.87 8.61
CA ILE A 71 -13.50 -13.64 9.33
C ILE A 71 -12.50 -12.82 8.49
N PRO A 72 -12.89 -11.63 8.00
CA PRO A 72 -12.02 -10.82 7.16
C PRO A 72 -10.80 -10.34 7.94
N LEU A 73 -9.65 -10.27 7.27
CA LEU A 73 -8.45 -9.70 7.87
C LEU A 73 -8.61 -8.18 8.03
N THR A 74 -8.27 -7.67 9.21
CA THR A 74 -8.25 -6.22 9.53
C THR A 74 -6.95 -5.83 10.21
N ASP A 75 -6.73 -4.52 10.31
CA ASP A 75 -5.61 -3.88 11.01
C ASP A 75 -5.59 -4.11 12.54
N LYS A 76 -6.68 -4.64 13.11
CA LYS A 76 -6.79 -4.95 14.55
C LYS A 76 -6.33 -6.37 14.89
N HIS A 77 -6.08 -7.22 13.90
CA HIS A 77 -5.68 -8.59 14.12
C HIS A 77 -4.20 -8.69 14.50
N LEU A 78 -3.89 -9.59 15.44
CA LEU A 78 -2.52 -9.90 15.83
C LEU A 78 -1.98 -11.04 14.98
N PHE A 79 -0.74 -10.90 14.52
CA PHE A 79 0.00 -11.95 13.84
C PHE A 79 0.95 -12.64 14.81
N SER A 80 1.08 -13.97 14.68
CA SER A 80 2.16 -14.68 15.36
C SER A 80 3.50 -14.27 14.72
N ALA A 81 4.34 -13.57 15.49
CA ALA A 81 5.61 -13.06 14.98
C ALA A 81 6.61 -14.18 14.58
N GLY A 82 6.43 -15.40 15.11
CA GLY A 82 7.32 -16.52 14.84
C GLY A 82 8.79 -16.14 15.08
N SER A 83 9.68 -16.49 14.13
CA SER A 83 11.11 -16.20 14.26
C SER A 83 11.47 -14.72 14.18
N ILE A 84 10.59 -13.83 13.70
CA ILE A 84 10.82 -12.38 13.71
C ILE A 84 10.96 -11.88 15.17
N GLY A 85 10.28 -12.54 16.11
CA GLY A 85 10.38 -12.25 17.55
C GLY A 85 11.82 -12.27 18.09
N LYS A 86 12.74 -13.01 17.46
CA LYS A 86 14.14 -13.07 17.90
C LYS A 86 14.88 -11.75 17.78
N GLU A 87 14.52 -10.90 16.82
CA GLU A 87 15.13 -9.57 16.66
C GLU A 87 14.89 -8.71 17.92
N PHE A 88 13.70 -8.80 18.51
CA PHE A 88 13.36 -8.08 19.75
C PHE A 88 14.17 -8.59 20.95
N SER A 89 14.31 -9.91 21.10
CA SER A 89 15.15 -10.48 22.17
C SER A 89 16.61 -10.10 22.01
N THR A 90 17.13 -10.04 20.78
CA THR A 90 18.48 -9.55 20.51
C THR A 90 18.62 -8.09 20.94
N LEU A 91 17.69 -7.21 20.55
CA LEU A 91 17.69 -5.81 20.97
C LEU A 91 17.62 -5.62 22.49
N ALA A 92 16.96 -6.51 23.21
CA ALA A 92 16.86 -6.45 24.67
C ALA A 92 18.17 -6.82 25.39
N ILE A 93 19.06 -7.57 24.72
CA ILE A 93 20.33 -8.05 25.29
C ILE A 93 21.51 -7.15 24.88
N MET A 94 21.42 -6.47 23.72
CA MET A 94 22.44 -5.53 23.24
C MET A 94 22.36 -4.19 23.97
#